data_AF-A0A0A2MQ53-F1
#
_entry.id   AF-A0A0A2MQ53-F1
#
_cell.length_a   1.000
_cell.length_b   1.000
_cell.length_c   1.000
_cell.angle_alpha   90.00
_cell.angle_beta   90.00
_cell.angle_gamma   90.00
#
_symmetry.space_group_name_H-M   'P 1'
#
loop_
_entity.id
_entity.type
_entity.pdbx_description
1 polymer ?
#
loop_
_entity_poly.entity_id
_entity_poly.type
_entity_poly.pdbx_seq_one_letter_code
_entity_poly.pdbx_strand_id
1 'polypeptide(L)'
;MSKTVIKQKGRTKVTVLQTLAVIFLVFQLIGYVNSMTVVETYMSSSERIGYYIGFNFSLYIAIGFYIWSRSVKKEMKNNQKAQLIEAIGKDDEA
;
A
#
# COMPACT_ATOMS: atom_id res chain seq x y z
N MET A 1 -6.14 -25.74 -10.59
CA MET A 1 -5.69 -24.35 -10.91
C MET A 1 -4.17 -24.34 -11.02
N SER A 2 -3.59 -23.79 -12.10
CA SER A 2 -2.13 -23.84 -12.33
C SER A 2 -1.33 -22.91 -11.41
N LYS A 3 -0.17 -23.37 -10.90
CA LYS A 3 0.68 -22.67 -9.91
C LYS A 3 1.20 -21.31 -10.41
N THR A 4 1.37 -21.15 -11.72
CA THR A 4 1.71 -19.87 -12.38
C THR A 4 0.63 -18.81 -12.19
N VAL A 5 -0.65 -19.20 -12.20
CA VAL A 5 -1.80 -18.29 -12.06
C VAL A 5 -1.87 -17.67 -10.66
N ILE A 6 -1.53 -18.43 -9.61
CA ILE A 6 -1.55 -17.95 -8.21
C ILE A 6 -0.41 -16.93 -7.99
N LYS A 7 0.78 -17.24 -8.51
CA LYS A 7 1.96 -16.36 -8.39
C LYS A 7 1.78 -15.04 -9.16
N GLN A 8 1.13 -15.11 -10.32
CA GLN A 8 0.78 -13.94 -11.13
C GLN A 8 -0.28 -13.08 -10.44
N LYS A 9 -1.37 -13.68 -9.93
CA LYS A 9 -2.40 -12.96 -9.15
C LYS A 9 -1.85 -12.21 -7.95
N GLY A 10 -0.93 -12.83 -7.19
CA GLY A 10 -0.30 -12.17 -6.04
C GLY A 10 0.56 -10.97 -6.44
N ARG A 11 1.34 -11.08 -7.52
CA ARG A 11 2.14 -9.97 -8.06
C ARG A 11 1.24 -8.82 -8.51
N THR A 12 0.18 -9.12 -9.27
CA THR A 12 -0.80 -8.12 -9.71
C THR A 12 -1.42 -7.39 -8.51
N LYS A 13 -1.79 -8.10 -7.44
CA LYS A 13 -2.33 -7.46 -6.22
C LYS A 13 -1.34 -6.50 -5.57
N VAL A 14 -0.07 -6.89 -5.41
CA VAL A 14 0.98 -6.03 -4.86
C VAL A 14 1.16 -4.78 -5.73
N THR A 15 1.22 -4.95 -7.05
CA THR A 15 1.34 -3.84 -8.01
C THR A 15 0.15 -2.88 -7.90
N VAL A 16 -1.09 -3.39 -7.89
CA VAL A 16 -2.30 -2.56 -7.77
C VAL A 16 -2.27 -1.75 -6.47
N LEU A 17 -1.93 -2.37 -5.34
CA LEU A 17 -1.83 -1.67 -4.06
C LEU A 17 -0.75 -0.58 -4.07
N GLN A 18 0.40 -0.84 -4.72
CA GLN A 18 1.46 0.17 -4.87
C GLN A 18 1.03 1.31 -5.78
N THR A 19 0.37 1.01 -6.91
CA THR A 19 -0.16 2.02 -7.82
C THR A 19 -1.19 2.91 -7.12
N LEU A 20 -2.10 2.33 -6.35
CA LEU A 20 -3.05 3.09 -5.54
C LEU A 20 -2.33 3.98 -4.52
N ALA A 21 -1.35 3.46 -3.79
CA ALA A 21 -0.57 4.26 -2.85
C ALA A 21 0.09 5.47 -3.53
N VAL A 22 0.66 5.28 -4.73
CA VAL A 22 1.26 6.38 -5.51
C VAL A 22 0.21 7.39 -5.95
N ILE A 23 -0.96 6.96 -6.43
CA ILE A 23 -2.04 7.86 -6.82
C ILE A 23 -2.47 8.75 -5.65
N PHE A 24 -2.66 8.17 -4.46
CA PHE A 24 -3.02 8.94 -3.27
C PHE A 24 -1.91 9.89 -2.82
N LEU A 25 -0.63 9.54 -2.99
CA LEU A 25 0.48 10.47 -2.76
C LEU A 25 0.46 11.65 -3.75
N VAL A 26 0.15 11.39 -5.03
CA VAL A 26 0.00 12.47 -6.02
C VAL A 26 -1.17 13.38 -5.65
N PHE A 27 -2.30 12.84 -5.22
CA PHE A 27 -3.41 13.65 -4.71
C PHE A 27 -3.03 14.47 -3.48
N GLN A 28 -2.23 13.92 -2.56
CA GLN A 28 -1.70 14.68 -1.43
C GLN A 28 -0.83 15.85 -1.89
N LEU A 29 0.04 15.63 -2.89
CA LEU A 29 0.89 16.70 -3.44
C LEU A 29 0.07 17.80 -4.11
N ILE A 30 -0.95 17.43 -4.90
CA ILE A 30 -1.88 18.40 -5.51
C ILE A 30 -2.63 19.18 -4.43
N GLY A 31 -3.09 18.48 -3.38
CA GLY A 31 -3.69 19.10 -2.21
C GLY A 31 -2.77 20.12 -1.56
N TYR A 32 -1.49 19.76 -1.36
CA TYR A 32 -0.49 20.65 -0.76
C TYR A 32 -0.25 21.92 -1.57
N VAL A 33 -0.12 21.80 -2.89
CA VAL A 33 0.02 22.97 -3.78
C VAL A 33 -1.20 23.89 -3.67
N ASN A 34 -2.42 23.35 -3.62
CA ASN A 34 -3.63 24.15 -3.43
C ASN A 34 -3.76 24.73 -2.01
N SER A 35 -3.24 24.04 -0.99
CA SER A 35 -3.33 24.52 0.40
C SER A 35 -2.47 25.75 0.68
N MET A 36 -1.44 26.00 -0.13
CA MET A 36 -0.57 27.18 0.00
C MET A 36 -1.32 28.51 -0.15
N THR A 37 -2.51 28.51 -0.76
CA THR A 37 -3.34 29.70 -0.94
C THR A 37 -4.39 29.91 0.15
N VAL A 38 -4.52 28.98 1.11
CA VAL A 38 -5.56 29.04 2.15
C VAL A 38 -5.05 29.82 3.36
N VAL A 39 -5.76 30.89 3.73
CA VAL A 39 -5.42 31.73 4.89
C VAL A 39 -6.07 31.14 6.16
N GLU A 40 -5.26 30.46 6.99
CA GLU A 40 -5.70 29.80 8.24
C GLU A 40 -6.11 30.77 9.38
N THR A 41 -5.97 32.08 9.15
CA THR A 41 -6.07 33.12 10.18
C THR A 41 -7.46 33.27 10.81
N TYR A 42 -8.51 32.75 10.16
CA TYR A 42 -9.90 32.89 10.62
C TYR A 42 -10.55 31.60 11.14
N MET A 43 -9.81 30.49 11.22
CA MET A 43 -10.36 29.20 11.69
C MET A 43 -10.31 29.08 13.21
N SER A 44 -11.42 28.60 13.80
CA SER A 44 -11.44 28.14 15.19
C SER A 44 -10.57 26.90 15.41
N SER A 45 -10.22 26.60 16.66
CA SER A 45 -9.33 25.47 16.99
C SER A 45 -9.87 24.12 16.48
N SER A 46 -11.18 23.89 16.56
CA SER A 46 -11.81 22.66 16.05
C SER A 46 -11.79 22.57 14.52
N GLU A 47 -12.02 23.69 13.84
CA GLU A 47 -11.96 23.76 12.37
C GLU A 47 -10.54 23.50 11.86
N ARG A 48 -9.52 24.05 12.55
CA ARG A 48 -8.12 23.83 12.20
C ARG A 48 -7.71 22.36 12.33
N ILE A 49 -8.17 21.68 13.39
CA ILE A 49 -7.92 20.23 13.57
C ILE A 49 -8.60 19.43 12.46
N GLY A 50 -9.88 19.72 12.17
CA GLY A 50 -10.62 19.06 11.09
C GLY A 50 -9.96 19.27 9.73
N TYR A 51 -9.48 20.49 9.46
CA TYR A 51 -8.73 20.83 8.25
C TYR A 51 -7.46 19.98 8.12
N TYR A 52 -6.61 19.90 9.13
CA TYR A 52 -5.38 19.10 9.04
C TYR A 52 -5.66 17.60 8.90
N ILE A 53 -6.68 17.07 9.59
CA ILE A 53 -7.05 15.66 9.48
C ILE A 53 -7.55 15.36 8.06
N GLY A 54 -8.46 16.19 7.54
CA GLY A 54 -9.00 16.03 6.19
C GLY A 54 -7.92 16.23 5.12
N PHE A 55 -7.06 17.22 5.30
CA PHE A 55 -5.95 17.53 4.41
C PHE A 55 -4.94 16.38 4.30
N ASN A 56 -4.67 15.67 5.40
CA ASN A 56 -3.76 14.51 5.41
C ASN A 56 -4.47 13.17 5.14
N PHE A 57 -5.78 13.18 4.89
CA PHE A 57 -6.55 11.95 4.73
C PHE A 57 -6.03 11.06 3.60
N SER A 58 -5.72 11.67 2.45
CA SER A 58 -5.13 10.97 1.29
C SER A 58 -3.79 10.33 1.64
N LEU A 59 -2.96 11.02 2.44
CA LEU A 59 -1.69 10.48 2.93
C LEU A 59 -1.89 9.26 3.83
N TYR A 60 -2.87 9.30 4.75
CA TYR A 60 -3.18 8.15 5.61
C TYR A 60 -3.61 6.93 4.80
N ILE A 61 -4.43 7.13 3.75
CA ILE A 61 -4.83 6.05 2.84
C ILE A 61 -3.61 5.50 2.08
N ALA A 62 -2.73 6.37 1.57
CA ALA A 62 -1.53 5.94 0.86
C ALA A 62 -0.62 5.07 1.74
N ILE A 63 -0.41 5.47 2.99
CA ILE A 63 0.34 4.70 3.99
C ILE A 63 -0.32 3.34 4.23
N GLY A 64 -1.65 3.32 4.38
CA GLY A 64 -2.42 2.08 4.54
C GLY A 64 -2.20 1.09 3.39
N PHE A 65 -2.33 1.55 2.14
CA PHE A 65 -2.08 0.70 0.97
C PHE A 65 -0.62 0.23 0.89
N TYR A 66 0.33 1.09 1.25
CA TYR A 66 1.75 0.73 1.25
C TYR A 66 2.07 -0.38 2.27
N ILE A 67 1.57 -0.24 3.51
CA ILE A 67 1.73 -1.25 4.57
C ILE A 67 1.09 -2.55 4.15
N TRP A 68 -0.15 -2.50 3.64
CA TRP A 68 -0.84 -3.71 3.18
C TRP A 68 -0.10 -4.41 2.05
N SER A 69 0.41 -3.64 1.07
CA SER A 69 1.23 -4.16 -0.02
C SER A 69 2.46 -4.91 0.50
N ARG A 70 3.13 -4.37 1.53
CA ARG A 70 4.27 -5.04 2.18
C ARG A 70 3.87 -6.35 2.86
N SER A 71 2.74 -6.38 3.56
CA SER A 71 2.23 -7.60 4.20
C SER A 71 1.95 -8.69 3.17
N VAL A 72 1.26 -8.37 2.07
CA VAL A 72 1.00 -9.32 0.98
C VAL A 72 2.30 -9.81 0.35
N LYS A 73 3.26 -8.91 0.11
CA LYS A 73 4.58 -9.29 -0.43
C LYS A 73 5.36 -10.20 0.50
N LYS A 74 5.26 -10.01 1.82
CA LYS A 74 5.90 -10.86 2.83
C LYS A 74 5.29 -12.27 2.84
N GLU A 75 3.96 -12.36 2.84
CA GLU A 75 3.24 -13.62 2.77
C GLU A 75 3.60 -14.43 1.51
N MET A 76 3.64 -13.77 0.35
CA MET A 76 4.05 -14.40 -0.91
C MET A 76 5.49 -14.95 -0.86
N LYS A 77 6.42 -14.25 -0.20
CA LYS A 77 7.81 -14.73 -0.05
C LYS A 77 7.87 -15.96 0.86
N ASN A 78 7.11 -15.97 1.95
CA ASN A 78 7.07 -17.10 2.87
C ASN A 78 6.49 -18.35 2.19
N ASN A 79 5.41 -18.20 1.41
CA ASN A 79 4.82 -19.30 0.67
C ASN A 79 5.77 -19.86 -0.40
N GLN A 80 6.58 -19.02 -1.05
CA GLN A 80 7.61 -19.48 -1.99
C GLN A 80 8.74 -20.25 -1.29
N LYS A 81 9.15 -19.83 -0.09
CA LYS A 81 10.18 -20.54 0.69
C LYS A 81 9.69 -21.90 1.16
N ALA A 82 8.46 -21.99 1.68
CA ALA A 82 7.86 -23.25 2.10
C ALA A 82 7.79 -24.25 0.93
N GLN A 83 7.41 -23.79 -0.26
CA GLN A 83 7.36 -24.62 -1.47
C GLN A 83 8.74 -25.11 -1.93
N LEU A 84 9.79 -24.30 -1.77
CA LEU A 84 11.17 -24.70 -2.07
C LEU A 84 11.65 -25.80 -1.11
N ILE A 85 11.34 -25.66 0.19
CA ILE A 85 11.71 -26.67 1.20
C ILE A 85 10.99 -27.99 0.92
N GLU A 86 9.70 -27.96 0.58
CA GLU A 86 8.95 -29.17 0.24
C GLU A 86 9.47 -29.85 -1.04
N ALA A 87 9.94 -29.07 -2.02
CA ALA A 87 10.52 -29.63 -3.25
C ALA A 87 11.84 -30.34 -2.97
N ILE A 88 12.73 -29.75 -2.17
CA ILE A 88 14.04 -30.34 -1.83
C ILE A 88 13.86 -31.66 -1.05
N GLY A 89 12.96 -31.70 -0.07
CA GLY A 89 12.73 -32.91 0.73
C GLY A 89 12.12 -34.08 -0.04
N LYS A 90 11.58 -33.86 -1.25
CA LYS A 90 11.07 -34.92 -2.13
C LYS A 90 12.12 -35.51 -3.06
N ASP A 91 13.17 -34.75 -3.37
CA ASP A 91 14.26 -35.22 -4.25
C ASP A 91 15.22 -36.16 -3.49
N ASP A 92 15.23 -36.14 -2.15
CA ASP A 92 16.05 -37.03 -1.32
C ASP A 92 15.40 -38.41 -1.03
N GLU A 93 14.11 -38.60 -1.37
CA GLU A 93 13.37 -39.87 -1.17
C GLU A 93 13.21 -40.71 -2.47
N ALA A 94 13.81 -40.27 -3.59
CA ALA A 94 13.77 -40.94 -4.89
C ALA A 94 15.11 -41.58 -5.28
#